data_AF-A0A1Q3QUB3-F1
#
_entry.id   AF-A0A1Q3QUB3-F1
#
_cell.length_a   1.000
_cell.length_b   1.000
_cell.length_c   1.000
_cell.angle_alpha   90.00
_cell.angle_beta   90.00
_cell.angle_gamma   90.00
#
_symmetry.space_group_name_H-M   'P 1'
#
loop_
_entity.id
_entity.type
_entity.pdbx_description
1 polymer ?
#
loop_
_entity_poly.entity_id
_entity_poly.type
_entity_poly.pdbx_seq_one_letter_code
_entity_poly.pdbx_strand_id
1 'polypeptide(L)'
;MCGRYKRRSDKQRIAEAFAVAVGLDETFIEPGDDFSPQSMQPVIHLNEDSQRQIEMMRWAFKDPIISKDLSGRIPHRKRSNRL
;
A
#
# COMPACT_ATOMS: atom_id res chain seq x y z
N MET A 1 -7.84 -11.36 -3.84
CA MET A 1 -6.86 -10.49 -3.17
C MET A 1 -5.96 -11.35 -2.31
N CYS A 2 -4.65 -11.37 -2.57
CA CYS A 2 -3.67 -12.00 -1.69
C CYS A 2 -3.44 -11.08 -0.48
N GLY A 3 -3.95 -11.44 0.69
CA GLY A 3 -3.87 -10.62 1.90
C GLY A 3 -2.57 -10.79 2.70
N ARG A 4 -1.80 -11.84 2.44
CA ARG A 4 -0.50 -12.12 3.08
C ARG A 4 0.46 -12.71 2.06
N TYR A 5 1.73 -12.37 2.16
CA TYR A 5 2.77 -12.98 1.35
C TYR A 5 4.08 -13.14 2.12
N LYS A 6 4.95 -14.04 1.64
CA LYS A 6 6.28 -14.28 2.20
C LYS A 6 7.33 -13.68 1.27
N ARG A 7 8.34 -12.99 1.81
CA ARG A 7 9.49 -12.49 1.04
C ARG A 7 10.72 -13.30 1.42
N ARG A 8 11.21 -14.10 0.48
CA ARG A 8 12.41 -14.93 0.68
C ARG A 8 13.71 -14.26 0.24
N SER A 9 13.61 -13.13 -0.48
CA SER A 9 14.75 -12.44 -1.07
C SER A 9 15.13 -11.21 -0.24
N ASP A 10 16.44 -11.01 -0.07
CA ASP A 10 17.02 -9.79 0.51
C ASP A 10 16.96 -8.60 -0.48
N LYS A 11 17.38 -7.42 0.00
CA LYS A 11 17.37 -6.19 -0.79
C LYS A 11 18.28 -6.25 -2.03
N GLN A 12 19.42 -6.92 -1.94
CA GLN A 12 20.39 -7.02 -3.03
C GLN A 12 19.83 -7.86 -4.18
N ARG A 13 19.24 -9.01 -3.86
CA ARG A 13 18.62 -9.90 -4.85
C ARG A 13 17.40 -9.28 -5.53
N ILE A 14 16.67 -8.42 -4.81
CA ILE A 14 15.57 -7.62 -5.37
C ILE A 14 16.13 -6.54 -6.30
N ALA A 15 17.18 -5.81 -5.89
CA ALA A 15 17.79 -4.79 -6.72
C ALA A 15 18.34 -5.35 -8.04
N GLU A 16 19.02 -6.48 -7.99
CA GLU A 16 19.55 -7.18 -9.17
C GLU A 16 18.43 -7.66 -10.10
N ALA A 17 17.40 -8.30 -9.54
CA ALA A 17 16.28 -8.82 -10.34
C ALA A 17 15.51 -7.72 -11.08
N PHE A 18 15.48 -6.51 -10.53
CA PHE A 18 14.71 -5.39 -11.06
C PHE A 18 15.56 -4.24 -11.60
N ALA A 19 16.89 -4.40 -11.65
CA ALA A 19 17.85 -3.36 -12.07
C ALA A 19 17.61 -2.01 -11.36
N VAL A 20 17.44 -2.05 -10.03
CA VAL A 20 17.24 -0.85 -9.19
C VAL A 20 18.61 -0.29 -8.81
N ALA A 21 18.84 0.99 -9.12
CA ALA A 21 20.09 1.68 -8.79
C ALA A 21 19.94 2.69 -7.64
N VAL A 22 18.70 3.07 -7.28
CA VAL A 22 18.40 4.18 -6.35
C VAL A 22 17.63 3.67 -5.12
N GLY A 23 18.00 4.16 -3.93
CA GLY A 23 17.29 3.88 -2.67
C GLY A 23 17.69 2.59 -1.95
N LEU A 24 18.65 1.82 -2.48
CA LEU A 24 19.03 0.51 -1.93
C LEU A 24 19.75 0.59 -0.57
N ASP A 25 20.59 1.59 -0.40
CA ASP A 25 21.36 1.79 0.84
C ASP A 25 20.48 2.34 1.97
N GLU A 26 19.50 3.17 1.61
CA GLU A 26 18.56 3.82 2.52
C GLU A 26 17.40 2.89 2.92
N THR A 27 17.10 1.88 2.10
CA THR A 27 16.00 0.95 2.36
C THR A 27 16.48 -0.22 3.22
N PHE A 28 16.01 -0.27 4.47
CA PHE A 28 16.12 -1.45 5.32
C PHE A 28 14.95 -2.40 5.04
N ILE A 29 15.26 -3.56 4.45
CA ILE A 29 14.29 -4.62 4.20
C ILE A 29 14.42 -5.66 5.31
N GLU A 30 13.51 -5.63 6.27
CA GLU A 30 13.49 -6.63 7.34
C GLU A 30 13.21 -8.03 6.76
N PRO A 31 13.99 -9.06 7.13
CA PRO A 31 13.68 -10.43 6.79
C PRO A 31 12.38 -10.85 7.50
N GLY A 32 11.43 -11.38 6.75
CA GLY A 32 10.13 -11.74 7.31
C GLY A 32 9.28 -12.52 6.31
N ASP A 33 8.35 -13.30 6.84
CA ASP A 33 7.50 -14.19 6.06
C ASP A 33 6.01 -14.01 6.33
N ASP A 34 5.63 -12.95 7.06
CA ASP A 34 4.24 -12.60 7.35
C ASP A 34 3.96 -11.11 7.12
N PHE A 35 3.95 -10.70 5.84
CA PHE A 35 3.56 -9.33 5.48
C PHE A 35 2.05 -9.22 5.35
N SER A 36 1.45 -8.31 6.12
CA SER A 36 0.01 -8.09 6.17
C SER A 36 -0.39 -6.76 5.52
N PRO A 37 -1.68 -6.54 5.22
CA PRO A 37 -2.16 -5.23 4.80
C PRO A 37 -1.87 -4.19 5.90
N GLN A 38 -1.78 -2.92 5.53
CA GLN A 38 -1.45 -1.78 6.40
C GLN A 38 0.02 -1.68 6.85
N SER A 39 0.86 -2.68 6.57
CA SER A 39 2.30 -2.66 6.87
C SER A 39 3.10 -1.81 5.86
N MET A 40 4.32 -1.42 6.23
CA MET A 40 5.28 -0.77 5.32
C MET A 40 6.02 -1.83 4.52
N GLN A 41 5.96 -1.75 3.19
CA GLN A 41 6.58 -2.71 2.29
C GLN A 41 7.49 -1.99 1.28
N PRO A 42 8.63 -2.59 0.92
CA PRO A 42 9.47 -2.07 -0.14
C PRO A 42 8.74 -2.17 -1.47
N VAL A 43 8.65 -1.06 -2.20
CA VAL A 43 8.01 -0.95 -3.51
C VAL A 43 9.00 -0.37 -4.49
N ILE A 44 9.09 -1.00 -5.66
CA ILE A 44 9.87 -0.50 -6.78
C ILE A 44 8.95 0.33 -7.67
N HIS A 45 9.33 1.57 -7.92
CA HIS A 45 8.60 2.47 -8.79
C HIS A 45 9.55 3.34 -9.62
N LEU A 46 9.00 4.03 -10.61
CA LEU A 46 9.75 5.01 -11.41
C LEU A 46 9.76 6.36 -10.70
N ASN A 47 10.94 6.96 -10.59
CA ASN A 47 11.08 8.34 -10.12
C ASN A 47 10.80 9.34 -11.26
N GLU A 48 10.94 10.63 -10.94
CA GLU A 48 10.73 11.73 -11.91
C GLU A 48 11.68 11.65 -13.11
N ASP A 49 12.90 11.13 -12.90
CA ASP A 49 13.92 10.90 -13.93
C ASP A 49 13.72 9.59 -14.71
N SER A 50 12.58 8.91 -14.53
CA SER A 50 12.28 7.59 -15.15
C SER A 50 13.26 6.47 -14.77
N GLN A 51 13.94 6.60 -13.65
CA GLN A 51 14.81 5.57 -13.07
C GLN A 51 14.03 4.71 -12.06
N ARG A 52 14.39 3.43 -11.97
CA ARG A 52 13.81 2.52 -10.98
C ARG A 52 14.41 2.79 -9.61
N GLN A 53 13.56 3.11 -8.64
CA GLN A 53 13.94 3.29 -7.25
C GLN A 53 13.15 2.37 -6.33
N ILE A 54 13.74 1.99 -5.21
CA ILE A 54 13.08 1.24 -4.14
C ILE A 54 12.82 2.16 -2.96
N GLU A 55 11.59 2.13 -2.44
CA GLU A 55 11.18 2.93 -1.29
C GLU A 55 10.19 2.14 -0.41
N MET A 56 10.15 2.44 0.89
CA MET A 56 9.15 1.88 1.80
C MET A 56 7.81 2.59 1.63
N MET A 57 6.80 1.89 1.13
CA MET A 57 5.44 2.40 0.97
C MET A 57 4.44 1.62 1.82
N ARG A 58 3.34 2.28 2.20
CA ARG A 58 2.27 1.64 2.97
C ARG A 58 1.43 0.74 2.06
N TRP A 59 1.30 -0.54 2.42
CA TRP A 59 0.42 -1.48 1.72
C TRP A 59 -1.05 -1.28 2.12
N ALA A 60 -1.62 -0.16 1.68
CA ALA A 60 -3.01 0.16 1.86
C ALA A 60 -3.48 1.06 0.72
N PHE A 61 -4.24 0.50 -0.21
CA PHE A 61 -4.96 1.33 -1.17
C PHE A 61 -6.16 1.95 -0.47
N LYS A 62 -6.10 3.24 -0.21
CA LYS A 62 -7.25 4.02 0.28
C LYS A 62 -7.67 4.96 -0.84
N ASP A 63 -8.87 4.78 -1.37
CA ASP A 63 -9.44 5.71 -2.34
C ASP A 63 -9.85 7.00 -1.61
N PRO A 64 -9.18 8.14 -1.85
CA PRO A 64 -9.51 9.40 -1.18
C PRO A 64 -10.84 10.00 -1.66
N ILE A 65 -11.40 9.54 -2.80
CA ILE A 65 -12.67 10.04 -3.36
C ILE A 65 -13.87 9.38 -2.68
N ILE A 66 -13.78 8.08 -2.36
CA ILE A 66 -14.90 7.29 -1.78
C ILE A 66 -14.91 7.39 -0.24
N SER A 67 -13.80 7.71 0.41
CA SER A 67 -13.66 7.65 1.88
C SER A 67 -14.11 8.90 2.65
N LYS A 68 -14.91 9.79 2.03
CA LYS A 68 -15.65 10.83 2.77
C LYS A 68 -16.82 10.20 3.52
N ASP A 69 -16.52 9.81 4.74
CA ASP A 69 -17.41 9.74 5.90
C ASP A 69 -18.90 9.43 5.62
N LEU A 70 -19.25 8.14 5.71
CA LEU A 70 -20.64 7.67 5.70
C LEU A 70 -21.35 7.87 7.06
N SER A 71 -20.74 8.50 8.08
CA SER A 71 -21.37 8.64 9.40
C SER A 71 -22.46 9.72 9.48
N GLY A 72 -22.78 10.42 8.38
CA GLY A 72 -23.56 11.66 8.45
C GLY A 72 -24.91 11.74 7.71
N ARG A 73 -25.37 10.72 6.96
CA ARG A 73 -26.62 10.87 6.18
C ARG A 73 -27.47 9.61 6.11
N ILE A 74 -28.24 9.35 7.17
CA ILE A 74 -29.52 8.64 7.04
C ILE A 74 -30.60 9.62 7.52
N PRO A 75 -31.32 10.33 6.63
CA PRO A 75 -32.52 11.02 7.06
C PRO A 75 -33.56 9.98 7.44
N HIS A 76 -33.92 9.94 8.73
CA HIS A 76 -35.08 9.19 9.23
C HIS A 76 -36.33 9.70 8.49
N ARG A 77 -36.77 8.96 7.47
CA ARG A 77 -38.03 9.22 6.77
C ARG A 77 -39.16 8.86 7.74
N LYS A 78 -39.71 9.85 8.47
CA LYS A 78 -40.94 9.67 9.25
C LYS A 78 -42.04 9.24 8.27
N ARG A 79 -42.53 8.01 8.41
CA ARG A 79 -43.75 7.56 7.74
C ARG A 79 -44.91 8.36 8.33
N SER A 80 -45.42 9.32 7.56
CA SER A 80 -46.68 9.99 7.85
C SER A 80 -47.80 8.98 7.63
N ASN A 81 -48.42 8.49 8.72
CA ASN A 81 -49.68 7.78 8.63
C ASN A 81 -50.75 8.77 8.17
N ARG A 82 -51.38 8.43 7.03
CA ARG A 82 -52.57 9.09 6.51
C ARG A 82 -53.76 8.45 7.25
N LEU A 83 -54.50 9.26 8.01
CA LEU A 83 -55.88 8.98 8.43
C LEU A 83 -56.78 9.92 7.62
#